data_AF-A0A1Q8B9B0-F1
#
_entry.id   AF-A0A1Q8B9B0-F1
#
_cell.length_a   1.000
_cell.length_b   1.000
_cell.length_c   1.000
_cell.angle_alpha   90.00
_cell.angle_beta   90.00
_cell.angle_gamma   90.00
#
_symmetry.space_group_name_H-M   'P 1'
#
loop_
_entity.id
_entity.type
_entity.pdbx_description
1 polymer ?
#
loop_
_entity_poly.entity_id
_entity_poly.type
_entity_poly.pdbx_seq_one_letter_code
_entity_poly.pdbx_strand_id
1 'polypeptide(L)'
;MARLPNSTGEKFERLVEIMDTLRGPNGCPWDKQQDFNSLKPMLVEEVYEVLEAVENSDFEGMSEELGDLLLHIVFHAYLGKEAGHFDINTVIDKISEKLVRRHPHVFGEESASTADEVIKNWEAIKAQEKAQKLKSRTPDQRSLLEGIPSKLPAIHEAHQISSRAARVGFDWPDVEGIFDKLQEEVAELKEVISTGDDAGRRERLEDEIGDMLFVIVNIARYLKIDSEAALKRSNRKFKSRFRYMESELAKQGKTLEQASLEEMEALWQKSKSEAIPT
;
A
#
# COMPACT_ATOMS: atom_id res chain seq x y z
N MET A 1 27.32 38.55 4.48
CA MET A 1 26.26 38.20 5.43
C MET A 1 26.07 36.70 5.39
N ALA A 2 26.42 35.98 6.46
CA ALA A 2 26.16 34.56 6.56
C ALA A 2 24.64 34.35 6.63
N ARG A 3 24.05 33.66 5.64
CA ARG A 3 22.67 33.18 5.74
C ARG A 3 22.63 32.20 6.92
N LEU A 4 21.82 32.49 7.92
CA LEU A 4 21.48 31.53 8.97
C LEU A 4 20.93 30.25 8.31
N PRO A 5 21.17 29.06 8.91
CA PRO A 5 20.60 27.83 8.37
C PRO A 5 19.07 27.95 8.34
N ASN A 6 18.47 27.82 7.16
CA ASN A 6 17.02 27.88 6.98
C ASN A 6 16.34 26.89 7.95
N SER A 7 15.43 27.39 8.78
CA SER A 7 14.56 26.60 9.63
C SER A 7 13.74 25.58 8.80
N THR A 8 13.23 24.53 9.46
CA THR A 8 12.35 23.55 8.81
C THR A 8 11.15 24.22 8.15
N GLY A 9 10.58 25.24 8.78
CA GLY A 9 9.50 26.06 8.23
C GLY A 9 9.89 26.73 6.92
N GLU A 10 11.01 27.46 6.89
CA GLU A 10 11.49 28.15 5.68
C GLU A 10 11.85 27.18 4.55
N LYS A 11 12.33 25.97 4.86
CA LYS A 11 12.60 24.94 3.85
C LYS A 11 11.30 24.43 3.21
N PHE A 12 10.28 24.20 4.03
CA PHE A 12 8.98 23.73 3.54
C PHE A 12 8.24 24.83 2.77
N GLU A 13 8.27 26.06 3.26
CA GLU A 13 7.73 27.23 2.55
C GLU A 13 8.35 27.36 1.15
N ARG A 14 9.69 27.25 1.05
CA ARG A 14 10.38 27.24 -0.23
C ARG A 14 9.90 26.13 -1.18
N LEU A 15 9.59 24.93 -0.68
CA LEU A 15 9.05 23.85 -1.52
C LEU A 15 7.68 24.23 -2.10
N VAL A 16 6.81 24.83 -1.28
CA VAL A 16 5.50 25.34 -1.72
C VAL A 16 5.66 26.44 -2.76
N GLU A 17 6.60 27.38 -2.57
CA GLU A 17 6.90 28.44 -3.54
C GLU A 17 7.43 27.90 -4.88
N ILE A 18 8.23 26.83 -4.84
CA ILE A 18 8.70 26.15 -6.05
C ILE A 18 7.51 25.60 -6.83
N MET A 19 6.56 24.93 -6.18
CA MET A 19 5.34 24.44 -6.83
C MET A 19 4.50 25.58 -7.42
N ASP A 20 4.33 26.67 -6.65
CA ASP A 20 3.64 27.87 -7.14
C ASP A 20 4.31 28.43 -8.42
N THR A 21 5.65 28.37 -8.49
CA THR A 21 6.43 28.80 -9.67
C THR A 21 6.28 27.84 -10.84
N LEU A 22 6.38 26.52 -10.60
CA LEU A 22 6.27 25.48 -11.61
C LEU A 22 4.90 25.49 -12.30
N ARG A 23 3.83 25.82 -11.58
CA ARG A 23 2.47 25.92 -12.14
C ARG A 23 2.02 27.35 -12.48
N GLY A 24 2.79 28.36 -12.08
CA GLY A 24 2.51 29.77 -12.38
C GLY A 24 2.60 30.14 -13.87
N PRO A 25 2.30 31.38 -14.28
CA PRO A 25 2.18 31.78 -15.70
C PRO A 25 3.38 31.42 -16.59
N ASN A 26 4.60 31.48 -16.06
CA ASN A 26 5.85 31.13 -16.76
C ASN A 26 6.40 29.75 -16.38
N GLY A 27 5.59 28.95 -15.70
CA GLY A 27 5.95 27.63 -15.20
C GLY A 27 6.01 26.55 -16.27
N CYS A 28 6.40 25.36 -15.85
CA CYS A 28 6.61 24.17 -16.66
C CYS A 28 5.29 23.71 -17.34
N PRO A 29 5.29 23.49 -18.67
CA PRO A 29 4.10 23.00 -19.37
C PRO A 29 3.60 21.65 -18.87
N TRP A 30 4.51 20.74 -18.51
CA TRP A 30 4.16 19.42 -17.99
C TRP A 30 3.51 19.52 -16.60
N ASP A 31 4.02 20.38 -15.73
CA ASP A 31 3.42 20.56 -14.41
C ASP A 31 2.03 21.15 -14.53
N LYS A 32 1.84 22.18 -15.37
CA LYS A 32 0.53 22.84 -15.57
C LYS A 32 -0.57 21.93 -16.08
N GLN A 33 -0.26 20.99 -16.97
CA GLN A 33 -1.27 20.10 -17.55
C GLN A 33 -1.75 19.02 -16.56
N GLN A 34 -1.07 18.83 -15.41
CA GLN A 34 -1.47 17.82 -14.44
C GLN A 34 -2.78 18.19 -13.73
N ASP A 35 -3.57 17.17 -13.42
CA ASP A 35 -4.78 17.25 -12.61
C ASP A 35 -4.82 16.14 -11.54
N PHE A 36 -5.87 16.11 -10.73
CA PHE A 36 -6.04 15.10 -9.68
C PHE A 36 -6.09 13.65 -10.19
N ASN A 37 -6.41 13.41 -11.46
CA ASN A 37 -6.48 12.08 -12.04
C ASN A 37 -5.12 11.66 -12.60
N SER A 38 -4.43 12.55 -13.30
CA SER A 38 -3.14 12.27 -13.93
C SER A 38 -2.04 11.99 -12.90
N LEU A 39 -2.14 12.58 -11.70
CA LEU A 39 -1.16 12.36 -10.62
C LEU A 39 -1.36 11.06 -9.83
N LYS A 40 -2.49 10.36 -9.96
CA LYS A 40 -2.79 9.16 -9.15
C LYS A 40 -1.79 8.03 -9.32
N PRO A 41 -1.40 7.63 -10.56
CA PRO A 41 -0.47 6.52 -10.73
C PRO A 41 0.88 6.83 -10.10
N MET A 42 1.42 8.02 -10.36
CA MET A 42 2.70 8.48 -9.80
C MET A 42 2.68 8.48 -8.27
N LEU A 43 1.63 9.02 -7.64
CA LEU A 43 1.51 8.97 -6.17
C LEU A 43 1.57 7.54 -5.60
N VAL A 44 0.99 6.56 -6.29
CA VAL A 44 1.06 5.15 -5.87
C VAL A 44 2.46 4.59 -6.07
N GLU A 45 3.13 4.99 -7.15
CA GLU A 45 4.52 4.63 -7.46
C GLU A 45 5.47 5.11 -6.35
N GLU A 46 5.44 6.40 -6.00
CA GLU A 46 6.27 6.99 -4.94
C GLU A 46 6.05 6.31 -3.57
N VAL A 47 4.80 5.98 -3.23
CA VAL A 47 4.49 5.24 -1.99
C VAL A 47 5.22 3.90 -1.99
N TYR A 48 5.29 3.23 -3.13
CA TYR A 48 5.93 1.93 -3.22
C TYR A 48 7.45 2.00 -3.30
N GLU A 49 8.01 3.09 -3.84
CA GLU A 49 9.45 3.35 -3.81
C GLU A 49 9.92 3.65 -2.37
N VAL A 50 9.16 4.44 -1.60
CA VAL A 50 9.40 4.59 -0.15
C VAL A 50 9.39 3.24 0.57
N LEU A 51 8.40 2.37 0.29
CA LEU A 51 8.34 1.04 0.92
C LEU A 51 9.55 0.17 0.51
N GLU A 52 9.98 0.23 -0.74
CA GLU A 52 11.15 -0.49 -1.21
C GLU A 52 12.44 -0.03 -0.51
N ALA A 53 12.63 1.29 -0.37
CA ALA A 53 13.77 1.85 0.33
C ALA A 53 13.80 1.42 1.81
N VAL A 54 12.64 1.38 2.48
CA VAL A 54 12.50 0.84 3.84
C VAL A 54 12.90 -0.64 3.92
N GLU A 55 12.40 -1.45 3.00
CA GLU A 55 12.69 -2.89 2.99
C GLU A 55 14.17 -3.19 2.74
N ASN A 56 14.83 -2.37 1.92
CA ASN A 56 16.25 -2.50 1.60
C ASN A 56 17.17 -1.83 2.63
N SER A 57 16.62 -1.15 3.63
CA SER A 57 17.39 -0.27 4.55
C SER A 57 18.25 0.75 3.80
N ASP A 58 17.79 1.19 2.63
CA ASP A 58 18.43 2.21 1.82
C ASP A 58 18.01 3.59 2.34
N PHE A 59 18.77 4.12 3.30
CA PHE A 59 18.45 5.40 3.93
C PHE A 59 18.61 6.60 3.00
N GLU A 60 19.47 6.50 1.99
CA GLU A 60 19.67 7.58 1.01
C GLU A 60 18.48 7.61 0.05
N GLY A 61 18.14 6.47 -0.55
CA GLY A 61 16.93 6.32 -1.36
C GLY A 61 15.68 6.69 -0.57
N MET A 62 15.54 6.21 0.68
CA MET A 62 14.38 6.55 1.52
C MET A 62 14.21 8.07 1.70
N SER A 63 15.30 8.82 1.82
CA SER A 63 15.23 10.28 1.93
C SER A 63 14.81 10.95 0.62
N GLU A 64 15.18 10.39 -0.52
CA GLU A 64 14.78 10.84 -1.86
C GLU A 64 13.29 10.57 -2.09
N GLU A 65 12.85 9.32 -1.90
CA GLU A 65 11.47 8.90 -2.15
C GLU A 65 10.47 9.58 -1.18
N LEU A 66 10.87 9.85 0.08
CA LEU A 66 10.04 10.66 0.99
C LEU A 66 9.90 12.10 0.52
N GLY A 67 10.90 12.62 -0.20
CA GLY A 67 10.87 13.92 -0.85
C GLY A 67 9.88 13.94 -2.02
N ASP A 68 9.86 12.90 -2.85
CA ASP A 68 8.95 12.80 -3.99
C ASP A 68 7.50 12.56 -3.53
N LEU A 69 7.30 11.74 -2.50
CA LEU A 69 5.99 11.64 -1.85
C LEU A 69 5.52 12.99 -1.28
N LEU A 70 6.43 13.78 -0.68
CA LEU A 70 6.13 15.13 -0.19
C LEU A 70 5.80 16.11 -1.33
N LEU A 71 6.50 16.02 -2.46
CA LEU A 71 6.20 16.77 -3.68
C LEU A 71 4.75 16.53 -4.11
N HIS A 72 4.31 15.28 -4.16
CA HIS A 72 2.92 14.97 -4.53
C HIS A 72 1.90 15.54 -3.55
N ILE A 73 2.19 15.57 -2.24
CA ILE A 73 1.31 16.21 -1.24
C ILE A 73 1.17 17.71 -1.54
N VAL A 74 2.28 18.40 -1.80
CA VAL A 74 2.30 19.83 -2.14
C VAL A 74 1.59 20.09 -3.47
N PHE A 75 1.78 19.23 -4.46
CA PHE A 75 1.13 19.32 -5.77
C PHE A 75 -0.40 19.22 -5.65
N HIS A 76 -0.91 18.22 -4.93
CA HIS A 76 -2.34 18.06 -4.70
C HIS A 76 -2.94 19.22 -3.91
N ALA A 77 -2.20 19.78 -2.95
CA ALA A 77 -2.61 20.97 -2.23
C ALA A 77 -2.66 22.21 -3.13
N TYR A 78 -1.73 22.36 -4.08
CA TYR A 78 -1.79 23.42 -5.09
C TYR A 78 -3.01 23.27 -5.99
N LEU A 79 -3.31 22.06 -6.49
CA LEU A 79 -4.52 21.80 -7.29
C LEU A 79 -5.79 22.09 -6.49
N GLY A 80 -5.81 21.77 -5.19
CA GLY A 80 -6.90 22.13 -4.29
C GLY A 80 -7.10 23.64 -4.18
N LYS A 81 -6.00 24.40 -4.13
CA LYS A 81 -5.98 25.87 -4.07
C LYS A 81 -6.49 26.45 -5.38
N GLU A 82 -6.02 25.93 -6.51
CA GLU A 82 -6.46 26.30 -7.86
C GLU A 82 -7.96 26.05 -8.07
N ALA A 83 -8.48 24.94 -7.54
CA ALA A 83 -9.90 24.61 -7.58
C ALA A 83 -10.77 25.32 -6.51
N GLY A 84 -10.16 26.12 -5.62
CA GLY A 84 -10.88 26.84 -4.57
C GLY A 84 -11.46 25.94 -3.46
N HIS A 85 -10.85 24.77 -3.21
CA HIS A 85 -11.33 23.80 -2.22
C HIS A 85 -10.53 23.79 -0.91
N PHE A 86 -9.20 23.71 -0.98
CA PHE A 86 -8.29 23.68 0.17
C PHE A 86 -6.86 23.94 -0.29
N ASP A 87 -5.98 24.36 0.60
CA ASP A 87 -4.55 24.57 0.30
C ASP A 87 -3.65 23.77 1.25
N ILE A 88 -2.33 23.99 1.16
CA ILE A 88 -1.36 23.26 1.98
C ILE A 88 -1.50 23.58 3.47
N ASN A 89 -1.86 24.82 3.82
CA ASN A 89 -2.12 25.22 5.20
C ASN A 89 -3.33 24.43 5.75
N THR A 90 -4.40 24.36 4.98
CA THR A 90 -5.59 23.56 5.33
C THR A 90 -5.25 22.09 5.57
N VAL A 91 -4.34 21.52 4.76
CA VAL A 91 -3.89 20.12 4.93
C VAL A 91 -3.11 19.96 6.25
N ILE A 92 -2.16 20.86 6.52
CA ILE A 92 -1.32 20.86 7.72
C ILE A 92 -2.16 21.06 8.98
N ASP A 93 -3.08 22.01 8.99
CA ASP A 93 -3.98 22.27 10.12
C ASP A 93 -4.82 21.03 10.43
N LYS A 94 -5.45 20.44 9.41
CA LYS A 94 -6.27 19.23 9.57
C LYS A 94 -5.50 18.06 10.16
N ILE A 95 -4.26 17.81 9.73
CA ILE A 95 -3.47 16.70 10.30
C ILE A 95 -2.96 17.05 11.70
N SER A 96 -2.55 18.30 11.94
CA SER A 96 -2.04 18.77 13.24
C SER A 96 -3.13 18.71 14.32
N GLU A 97 -4.30 19.30 14.06
CA GLU A 97 -5.46 19.22 14.96
C GLU A 97 -5.88 17.78 15.24
N LYS A 98 -5.87 16.92 14.21
CA LYS A 98 -6.20 15.51 14.35
C LYS A 98 -5.17 14.76 15.21
N LEU A 99 -3.88 15.05 15.05
CA LEU A 99 -2.82 14.43 15.85
C LEU A 99 -2.89 14.89 17.30
N VAL A 100 -3.05 16.19 17.57
CA VAL A 100 -3.23 16.74 18.92
C VAL A 100 -4.42 16.08 19.61
N ARG A 101 -5.58 16.07 18.94
CA ARG A 101 -6.82 15.50 19.49
C ARG A 101 -6.74 13.99 19.73
N ARG A 102 -5.97 13.25 18.92
CA ARG A 102 -5.82 11.78 19.05
C ARG A 102 -4.72 11.36 20.03
N HIS A 103 -3.95 12.30 20.55
CA HIS A 103 -2.92 12.04 21.57
C HIS A 103 -3.17 12.91 22.81
N PRO A 104 -4.32 12.77 23.48
CA PRO A 104 -4.61 13.52 24.71
C PRO A 104 -3.62 13.18 25.83
N HIS A 105 -2.93 12.05 25.75
CA HIS A 105 -1.86 11.66 26.66
C HIS A 105 -0.52 12.37 26.41
N VAL A 106 -0.36 13.05 25.26
CA VAL A 106 0.81 13.87 24.94
C VAL A 106 0.49 15.36 25.05
N PHE A 107 -0.69 15.77 24.55
CA PHE A 107 -1.07 17.18 24.39
C PHE A 107 -2.23 17.64 25.29
N GLY A 108 -2.78 16.74 26.11
CA GLY A 108 -3.90 17.01 27.02
C GLY A 108 -3.60 16.55 28.45
N GLU A 109 -4.66 16.22 29.20
CA GLU A 109 -4.57 15.84 30.61
C GLU A 109 -4.75 14.33 30.86
N GLU A 110 -5.07 13.54 29.84
CA GLU A 110 -5.20 12.09 30.00
C GLU A 110 -3.82 11.46 30.20
N SER A 111 -3.74 10.31 30.86
CA SER A 111 -2.51 9.55 30.97
C SER A 111 -2.68 8.19 30.28
N ALA A 112 -1.69 7.78 29.50
CA ALA A 112 -1.56 6.41 29.01
C ALA A 112 -0.14 5.94 29.34
N SER A 113 -0.04 4.82 30.05
CA SER A 113 1.22 4.29 30.57
C SER A 113 1.80 3.19 29.67
N THR A 114 0.99 2.64 28.76
CA THR A 114 1.39 1.56 27.86
C THR A 114 0.93 1.81 26.42
N ALA A 115 1.61 1.19 25.46
CA ALA A 115 1.22 1.24 24.05
C ALA A 115 -0.20 0.68 23.82
N ASP A 116 -0.59 -0.36 24.56
CA ASP A 116 -1.93 -0.95 24.47
C ASP A 116 -3.02 0.01 24.96
N GLU A 117 -2.77 0.78 26.01
CA GLU A 117 -3.68 1.85 26.46
C GLU A 117 -3.80 2.96 25.42
N VAL A 118 -2.68 3.37 24.80
CA VAL A 118 -2.68 4.34 23.70
C VAL A 118 -3.53 3.84 22.51
N ILE A 119 -3.36 2.57 22.12
CA ILE A 119 -4.13 1.96 21.01
C ILE A 119 -5.63 1.97 21.34
N LYS A 120 -6.02 1.55 22.54
CA LYS A 120 -7.44 1.55 22.96
C LYS A 120 -8.05 2.95 22.93
N ASN A 121 -7.35 3.94 23.48
CA ASN A 121 -7.82 5.32 23.49
C ASN A 121 -7.93 5.88 22.07
N TRP A 122 -6.96 5.57 21.21
CA TRP A 122 -6.97 5.97 19.81
C TRP A 122 -8.13 5.37 19.01
N GLU A 123 -8.44 4.09 19.24
CA GLU A 123 -9.58 3.42 18.63
C GLU A 123 -10.92 4.01 19.11
N ALA A 124 -11.04 4.33 20.39
CA ALA A 124 -12.23 4.98 20.95
C ALA A 124 -12.46 6.38 20.32
N ILE A 125 -11.41 7.20 20.23
CA ILE A 125 -11.49 8.53 19.60
C ILE A 125 -11.86 8.41 18.11
N LYS A 126 -11.28 7.45 17.39
CA LYS A 126 -11.63 7.15 15.99
C LYS A 126 -13.10 6.77 15.83
N ALA A 127 -13.64 5.93 16.72
CA ALA A 127 -15.03 5.52 16.68
C ALA A 127 -15.98 6.71 16.90
N GLN A 128 -15.66 7.60 17.85
CA GLN A 128 -16.42 8.82 18.12
C GLN A 128 -16.41 9.78 16.92
N GLU A 129 -15.25 10.02 16.29
CA GLU A 129 -15.15 10.82 15.06
C GLU A 129 -16.02 10.25 13.93
N LYS A 130 -15.98 8.92 13.74
CA LYS A 130 -16.78 8.24 12.73
C LYS A 130 -18.26 8.44 13.03
N ALA A 131 -18.69 8.26 14.28
CA ALA A 131 -20.07 8.49 14.70
C ALA A 131 -20.53 9.94 14.47
N GLN A 132 -19.69 10.94 14.71
CA GLN A 132 -20.02 12.35 14.42
C GLN A 132 -20.19 12.60 12.91
N LYS A 133 -19.30 12.04 12.07
CA LYS A 133 -19.43 12.13 10.60
C LYS A 133 -20.66 11.39 10.05
N LEU A 134 -21.09 10.32 10.72
CA LEU A 134 -22.30 9.58 10.36
C LEU A 134 -23.61 10.30 10.72
N LYS A 135 -23.60 11.22 11.70
CA LYS A 135 -24.79 12.05 12.02
C LYS A 135 -25.18 13.01 10.90
N SER A 136 -24.25 13.31 9.98
CA SER A 136 -24.46 14.15 8.79
C SER A 136 -24.76 13.38 7.50
N ARG A 137 -25.02 12.07 7.57
CA ARG A 137 -25.17 11.17 6.41
C ARG A 137 -26.53 10.43 6.41
N THR A 138 -27.05 10.10 5.23
CA THR A 138 -28.33 9.41 5.06
C THR A 138 -28.26 7.93 5.51
N PRO A 139 -29.39 7.29 5.88
CA PRO A 139 -29.40 5.94 6.48
C PRO A 139 -28.84 4.80 5.60
N ASP A 140 -28.80 4.97 4.28
CA ASP A 140 -28.22 4.01 3.32
C ASP A 140 -26.67 3.96 3.36
N GLN A 141 -26.03 4.90 4.08
CA GLN A 141 -24.57 5.00 4.24
C GLN A 141 -24.08 4.37 5.55
N ARG A 142 -24.54 3.15 5.85
CA ARG A 142 -24.27 2.44 7.12
C ARG A 142 -23.64 1.06 6.95
N SER A 143 -22.91 0.82 5.86
CA SER A 143 -22.18 -0.44 5.71
C SER A 143 -20.92 -0.48 6.58
N LEU A 144 -20.64 -1.62 7.20
CA LEU A 144 -19.40 -1.87 7.96
C LEU A 144 -18.15 -1.65 7.08
N LEU A 145 -18.27 -1.98 5.79
CA LEU A 145 -17.22 -1.90 4.79
C LEU A 145 -17.12 -0.50 4.16
N GLU A 146 -18.03 0.42 4.47
CA GLU A 146 -18.02 1.77 3.88
C GLU A 146 -16.74 2.55 4.25
N GLY A 147 -16.11 3.14 3.24
CA GLY A 147 -14.85 3.86 3.37
C GLY A 147 -13.60 2.99 3.24
N ILE A 148 -13.72 1.75 2.75
CA ILE A 148 -12.61 1.09 2.05
C ILE A 148 -12.57 1.70 0.64
N PRO A 149 -11.49 2.38 0.24
CA PRO A 149 -11.40 2.93 -1.11
C PRO A 149 -11.38 1.80 -2.13
N SER A 150 -12.28 1.82 -3.12
CA SER A 150 -12.33 0.85 -4.22
C SER A 150 -11.14 0.94 -5.19
N LYS A 151 -10.17 1.81 -4.91
CA LYS A 151 -8.95 2.02 -5.70
C LYS A 151 -7.72 1.45 -5.03
N LEU A 152 -7.89 0.78 -3.88
CA LEU A 152 -6.79 0.05 -3.27
C LEU A 152 -6.38 -1.12 -4.18
N PRO A 153 -5.09 -1.51 -4.18
CA PRO A 153 -4.68 -2.81 -4.71
C PRO A 153 -5.54 -3.91 -4.08
N ALA A 154 -5.96 -4.89 -4.89
CA ALA A 154 -6.93 -5.91 -4.48
C ALA A 154 -6.53 -6.66 -3.20
N ILE A 155 -5.24 -6.94 -3.02
CA ILE A 155 -4.70 -7.60 -1.82
C ILE A 155 -4.90 -6.73 -0.57
N HIS A 156 -4.60 -5.44 -0.67
CA HIS A 156 -4.79 -4.50 0.43
C HIS A 156 -6.27 -4.24 0.69
N GLU A 157 -7.10 -4.18 -0.36
CA GLU A 157 -8.56 -4.09 -0.22
C GLU A 157 -9.11 -5.29 0.55
N ALA A 158 -8.77 -6.52 0.16
CA ALA A 158 -9.16 -7.75 0.84
C ALA A 158 -8.70 -7.76 2.31
N HIS A 159 -7.49 -7.29 2.59
CA HIS A 159 -6.98 -7.17 3.96
C HIS A 159 -7.81 -6.18 4.79
N GLN A 160 -8.23 -5.05 4.21
CA GLN A 160 -9.11 -4.10 4.92
C GLN A 160 -10.53 -4.63 5.11
N ILE A 161 -11.10 -5.30 4.11
CA ILE A 161 -12.43 -5.91 4.18
C ILE A 161 -12.45 -6.91 5.34
N SER A 162 -11.56 -7.89 5.30
CA SER A 162 -11.45 -8.93 6.33
C SER A 162 -11.16 -8.35 7.72
N SER A 163 -10.24 -7.40 7.83
CA SER A 163 -9.94 -6.73 9.11
C SER A 163 -11.15 -6.01 9.71
N ARG A 164 -12.02 -5.43 8.88
CA ARG A 164 -13.24 -4.76 9.38
C ARG A 164 -14.31 -5.77 9.79
N ALA A 165 -14.46 -6.86 9.06
CA ALA A 165 -15.37 -7.95 9.41
C ALA A 165 -14.95 -8.61 10.74
N ALA A 166 -13.65 -8.87 10.92
CA ALA A 166 -13.10 -9.44 12.14
C ALA A 166 -13.37 -8.59 13.39
N ARG A 167 -13.36 -7.25 13.26
CA ARG A 167 -13.64 -6.32 14.37
C ARG A 167 -15.04 -6.47 14.98
N VAL A 168 -16.00 -6.98 14.23
CA VAL A 168 -17.37 -7.23 14.74
C VAL A 168 -17.57 -8.70 15.12
N GLY A 169 -16.49 -9.48 15.18
CA GLY A 169 -16.53 -10.91 15.51
C GLY A 169 -16.84 -11.82 14.33
N PHE A 170 -16.88 -11.30 13.10
CA PHE A 170 -16.95 -12.14 11.90
C PHE A 170 -15.52 -12.53 11.48
N ASP A 171 -14.97 -13.51 12.18
CA ASP A 171 -13.62 -14.03 11.95
C ASP A 171 -13.57 -15.55 12.21
N TRP A 172 -12.52 -16.20 11.72
CA TRP A 172 -12.24 -17.59 12.03
C TRP A 172 -11.79 -17.74 13.49
N PRO A 173 -12.18 -18.85 14.17
CA PRO A 173 -11.83 -19.06 15.57
C PRO A 173 -10.34 -19.34 15.79
N ASP A 174 -9.68 -19.93 14.80
CA ASP A 174 -8.27 -20.27 14.80
C ASP A 174 -7.71 -20.35 13.36
N VAL A 175 -6.40 -20.57 13.25
CA VAL A 175 -5.71 -20.64 11.95
C VAL A 175 -6.07 -21.91 11.16
N GLU A 176 -6.38 -23.00 11.85
CA GLU A 176 -6.69 -24.29 11.20
C GLU A 176 -7.98 -24.16 10.39
N GLY A 177 -9.01 -23.49 10.94
CA GLY A 177 -10.24 -23.21 10.19
C GLY A 177 -10.04 -22.36 8.93
N ILE A 178 -8.99 -21.53 8.88
CA ILE A 178 -8.64 -20.77 7.67
C ILE A 178 -7.96 -21.69 6.64
N PHE A 179 -7.09 -22.59 7.09
CA PHE A 179 -6.45 -23.58 6.22
C PHE A 179 -7.43 -24.62 5.68
N ASP A 180 -8.42 -25.04 6.48
CA ASP A 180 -9.52 -25.90 6.02
C ASP A 180 -10.30 -25.21 4.89
N LYS A 181 -10.61 -23.92 5.04
CA LYS A 181 -11.25 -23.14 3.97
C LYS A 181 -10.35 -23.05 2.73
N LEU A 182 -9.04 -22.86 2.88
CA LEU A 182 -8.12 -22.88 1.73
C LEU A 182 -8.14 -24.23 0.99
N GLN A 183 -8.26 -25.35 1.72
CA GLN A 183 -8.37 -26.67 1.11
C GLN A 183 -9.69 -26.85 0.35
N GLU A 184 -10.78 -26.29 0.89
CA GLU A 184 -12.09 -26.21 0.23
C GLU A 184 -11.99 -25.45 -1.10
N GLU A 185 -11.47 -24.22 -1.12
CA GLU A 185 -11.30 -23.43 -2.36
C GLU A 185 -10.42 -24.15 -3.40
N VAL A 186 -9.39 -24.87 -2.95
CA VAL A 186 -8.53 -25.68 -3.83
C VAL A 186 -9.29 -26.87 -4.43
N ALA A 187 -10.23 -27.45 -3.68
CA ALA A 187 -11.07 -28.55 -4.16
C ALA A 187 -12.11 -28.04 -5.17
N GLU A 188 -12.75 -26.91 -4.90
CA GLU A 188 -13.74 -26.27 -5.78
C GLU A 188 -13.08 -25.85 -7.11
N LEU A 189 -11.90 -25.21 -7.07
CA LEU A 189 -11.12 -24.92 -8.28
C LEU A 189 -10.80 -26.17 -9.10
N LYS A 190 -10.40 -27.27 -8.45
CA LYS A 190 -10.11 -28.55 -9.14
C LYS A 190 -11.36 -29.13 -9.79
N GLU A 191 -12.51 -29.03 -9.14
CA GLU A 191 -13.78 -29.47 -9.70
C GLU A 191 -14.07 -28.71 -11.00
N VAL A 192 -14.04 -27.38 -10.98
CA VAL A 192 -14.26 -26.55 -12.18
C VAL A 192 -13.26 -26.86 -13.30
N ILE A 193 -11.97 -27.09 -12.96
CA ILE A 193 -10.96 -27.49 -13.94
C ILE A 193 -11.32 -28.84 -14.59
N SER A 194 -11.81 -29.80 -13.80
CA SER A 194 -12.17 -31.14 -14.26
C SER A 194 -13.45 -31.20 -15.09
N THR A 195 -14.32 -30.19 -14.97
CA THR A 195 -15.48 -30.03 -15.86
C THR A 195 -15.04 -29.69 -17.28
N GLY A 196 -15.78 -30.20 -18.28
CA GLY A 196 -15.57 -29.86 -19.69
C GLY A 196 -15.84 -28.38 -19.97
N ASP A 197 -15.44 -27.90 -21.14
CA ASP A 197 -15.65 -26.49 -21.51
C ASP A 197 -17.14 -26.17 -21.71
N ASP A 198 -17.65 -25.18 -20.96
CA ASP A 198 -19.02 -24.68 -21.08
C ASP A 198 -19.09 -23.15 -20.97
N ALA A 199 -20.24 -22.60 -21.40
CA ALA A 199 -20.56 -21.19 -21.28
C ALA A 199 -20.82 -20.84 -19.80
N GLY A 200 -19.74 -20.46 -19.11
CA GLY A 200 -19.75 -20.11 -17.68
C GLY A 200 -18.52 -20.61 -16.93
N ARG A 201 -17.80 -21.60 -17.49
CA ARG A 201 -16.59 -22.15 -16.87
C ARG A 201 -15.55 -21.09 -16.52
N ARG A 202 -15.36 -20.09 -17.38
CA ARG A 202 -14.39 -19.02 -17.15
C ARG A 202 -14.74 -18.18 -15.92
N GLU A 203 -16.01 -17.80 -15.76
CA GLU A 203 -16.48 -17.00 -14.62
C GLU A 203 -16.28 -17.78 -13.32
N ARG A 204 -16.68 -19.05 -13.30
CA ARG A 204 -16.43 -19.93 -12.15
C ARG A 204 -14.95 -20.03 -11.80
N LEU A 205 -14.06 -20.24 -12.79
CA LEU A 205 -12.61 -20.25 -12.54
C LEU A 205 -12.09 -18.92 -11.96
N GLU A 206 -12.64 -17.79 -12.39
CA GLU A 206 -12.27 -16.47 -11.87
C GLU A 206 -12.74 -16.30 -10.41
N ASP A 207 -13.94 -16.78 -10.08
CA ASP A 207 -14.49 -16.80 -8.71
C ASP A 207 -13.61 -17.64 -7.77
N GLU A 208 -13.34 -18.91 -8.13
CA GLU A 208 -12.54 -19.82 -7.29
C GLU A 208 -11.11 -19.30 -7.06
N ILE A 209 -10.48 -18.70 -8.09
CA ILE A 209 -9.16 -18.07 -7.93
C ILE A 209 -9.25 -16.85 -7.00
N GLY A 210 -10.31 -16.05 -7.11
CA GLY A 210 -10.58 -14.91 -6.26
C GLY A 210 -10.71 -15.31 -4.79
N ASP A 211 -11.49 -16.35 -4.50
CA ASP A 211 -11.72 -16.85 -3.14
C ASP A 211 -10.46 -17.46 -2.54
N MET A 212 -9.68 -18.23 -3.31
CA MET A 212 -8.35 -18.69 -2.89
C MET A 212 -7.43 -17.53 -2.48
N LEU A 213 -7.37 -16.46 -3.29
CA LEU A 213 -6.56 -15.28 -2.98
C LEU A 213 -7.07 -14.57 -1.71
N PHE A 214 -8.38 -14.46 -1.54
CA PHE A 214 -8.99 -13.85 -0.36
C PHE A 214 -8.68 -14.64 0.93
N VAL A 215 -8.73 -15.98 0.86
CA VAL A 215 -8.36 -16.84 1.99
C VAL A 215 -6.87 -16.70 2.33
N ILE A 216 -5.97 -16.66 1.34
CA ILE A 216 -4.54 -16.41 1.56
C ILE A 216 -4.31 -15.07 2.26
N VAL A 217 -5.03 -14.01 1.88
CA VAL A 217 -4.97 -12.71 2.55
C VAL A 217 -5.42 -12.81 4.01
N ASN A 218 -6.43 -13.62 4.31
CA ASN A 218 -6.89 -13.87 5.67
C ASN A 218 -5.87 -14.65 6.52
N ILE A 219 -5.18 -15.64 5.95
CA ILE A 219 -4.07 -16.33 6.62
C ILE A 219 -2.99 -15.32 7.00
N ALA A 220 -2.55 -14.49 6.06
CA ALA A 220 -1.55 -13.46 6.32
C ALA A 220 -2.03 -12.45 7.39
N ARG A 221 -3.29 -11.99 7.33
CA ARG A 221 -3.89 -11.12 8.36
C ARG A 221 -3.86 -11.77 9.74
N TYR A 222 -4.26 -13.04 9.85
CA TYR A 222 -4.25 -13.79 11.12
C TYR A 222 -2.83 -13.88 11.70
N LEU A 223 -1.84 -14.13 10.84
CA LEU A 223 -0.42 -14.17 11.19
C LEU A 223 0.22 -12.77 11.41
N LYS A 224 -0.57 -11.69 11.29
CA LYS A 224 -0.12 -10.29 11.38
C LYS A 224 0.97 -9.93 10.37
N ILE A 225 0.88 -10.53 9.17
CA ILE A 225 1.76 -10.28 8.04
C ILE A 225 1.02 -9.36 7.06
N ASP A 226 1.73 -8.36 6.55
CA ASP A 226 1.25 -7.54 5.43
C ASP A 226 1.34 -8.36 4.13
N SER A 227 0.18 -8.75 3.59
CA SER A 227 0.07 -9.60 2.40
C SER A 227 0.69 -8.96 1.15
N GLU A 228 0.58 -7.63 1.01
CA GLU A 228 1.09 -6.87 -0.12
C GLU A 228 2.62 -6.86 -0.11
N ALA A 229 3.21 -6.52 1.04
CA ALA A 229 4.66 -6.55 1.25
C ALA A 229 5.23 -7.98 1.09
N ALA A 230 4.53 -8.99 1.62
CA ALA A 230 4.96 -10.39 1.49
C ALA A 230 5.01 -10.86 0.02
N LEU A 231 4.01 -10.49 -0.78
CA LEU A 231 4.01 -10.79 -2.22
C LEU A 231 5.10 -10.02 -2.95
N LYS A 232 5.28 -8.73 -2.66
CA LYS A 232 6.36 -7.91 -3.24
C LYS A 232 7.74 -8.49 -2.98
N ARG A 233 8.01 -8.92 -1.75
CA ARG A 233 9.25 -9.61 -1.39
C ARG A 233 9.46 -10.89 -2.21
N SER A 234 8.40 -11.66 -2.42
CA SER A 234 8.45 -12.86 -3.26
C SER A 234 8.72 -12.54 -4.73
N ASN A 235 8.14 -11.46 -5.25
CA ASN A 235 8.40 -10.96 -6.60
C ASN A 235 9.86 -10.51 -6.77
N ARG A 236 10.43 -9.77 -5.80
CA ARG A 236 11.86 -9.38 -5.83
C ARG A 236 12.78 -10.60 -5.84
N LYS A 237 12.51 -11.57 -4.96
CA LYS A 237 13.23 -12.84 -4.92
C LYS A 237 13.16 -13.59 -6.26
N PHE A 238 12.00 -13.63 -6.90
CA PHE A 238 11.85 -14.23 -8.22
C PHE A 238 12.70 -13.49 -9.27
N LYS A 239 12.58 -12.16 -9.36
CA LYS A 239 13.35 -11.32 -10.29
C LYS A 239 14.86 -11.49 -10.09
N SER A 240 15.32 -11.49 -8.85
CA SER A 240 16.73 -11.65 -8.50
C SER A 240 17.29 -13.00 -8.96
N ARG A 241 16.56 -14.09 -8.69
CA ARG A 241 16.92 -15.44 -9.14
C ARG A 241 16.91 -15.59 -10.65
N PHE A 242 15.93 -14.97 -11.31
CA PHE A 242 15.84 -14.98 -12.77
C PHE A 242 17.03 -14.24 -13.41
N ARG A 243 17.38 -13.06 -12.89
CA ARG A 243 18.58 -12.30 -13.32
C ARG A 243 19.88 -13.08 -13.10
N TYR A 244 20.00 -13.81 -12.00
CA TYR A 244 21.14 -14.70 -11.77
C TYR A 244 21.23 -15.76 -12.87
N MET A 245 20.12 -16.42 -13.19
CA MET A 245 20.06 -17.42 -14.25
C MET A 245 20.46 -16.82 -15.61
N GLU A 246 19.95 -15.64 -15.95
CA GLU A 246 20.33 -14.89 -17.17
C GLU A 246 21.84 -14.61 -17.20
N SER A 247 22.43 -14.16 -16.08
CA SER A 247 23.86 -13.87 -15.98
C SER A 247 24.71 -15.13 -16.15
N GLU A 248 24.32 -16.25 -15.54
CA GLU A 248 25.05 -17.52 -15.64
C GLU A 248 24.98 -18.14 -17.04
N LEU A 249 23.84 -18.00 -17.73
CA LEU A 249 23.73 -18.41 -19.14
C LEU A 249 24.57 -17.52 -20.05
N ALA A 250 24.56 -16.19 -19.81
CA ALA A 250 25.36 -15.25 -20.57
C ALA A 250 26.86 -15.53 -20.43
N LYS A 251 27.35 -15.92 -19.23
CA LYS A 251 28.74 -16.37 -19.02
C LYS A 251 29.11 -17.60 -19.85
N GLN A 252 28.13 -18.41 -20.21
CA GLN A 252 28.29 -19.60 -21.06
C GLN A 252 28.06 -19.29 -22.55
N GLY A 253 27.83 -18.02 -22.90
CA GLY A 253 27.53 -17.60 -24.28
C GLY A 253 26.16 -18.08 -24.77
N LYS A 254 25.23 -18.41 -23.86
CA LYS A 254 23.88 -18.89 -24.17
C LYS A 254 22.83 -17.83 -23.81
N THR A 255 21.72 -17.81 -24.54
CA THR A 255 20.49 -17.10 -24.16
C THR A 255 19.51 -18.04 -23.45
N LEU A 256 18.44 -17.49 -22.86
CA LEU A 256 17.38 -18.29 -22.24
C LEU A 256 16.69 -19.21 -23.25
N GLU A 257 16.43 -18.73 -24.46
CA GLU A 257 15.78 -19.51 -25.53
C GLU A 257 16.63 -20.71 -25.98
N GLN A 258 17.93 -20.68 -25.71
CA GLN A 258 18.89 -21.73 -26.06
C GLN A 258 19.13 -22.71 -24.91
N ALA A 259 18.64 -22.41 -23.70
CA ALA A 259 18.81 -23.26 -22.53
C ALA A 259 17.68 -24.30 -22.44
N SER A 260 18.02 -25.53 -22.02
CA SER A 260 16.99 -26.53 -21.71
C SER A 260 16.30 -26.21 -20.37
N LEU A 261 15.09 -26.76 -20.17
CA LEU A 261 14.38 -26.59 -18.91
C LEU A 261 15.16 -27.18 -17.73
N GLU A 262 15.90 -28.27 -17.94
CA GLU A 262 16.79 -28.87 -16.95
C GLU A 262 17.97 -27.95 -16.62
N GLU A 263 18.55 -27.27 -17.61
CA GLU A 263 19.60 -26.27 -17.38
C GLU A 263 19.08 -25.07 -16.58
N MET A 264 17.90 -24.56 -16.94
CA MET A 264 17.23 -23.47 -16.23
C MET A 264 16.91 -23.86 -14.78
N GLU A 265 16.35 -25.05 -14.55
CA GLU A 265 16.02 -25.52 -13.21
C GLU A 265 17.28 -25.74 -12.36
N ALA A 266 18.37 -26.24 -12.95
CA ALA A 266 19.64 -26.37 -12.23
C ALA A 266 20.20 -25.01 -11.80
N LEU A 267 20.16 -23.99 -12.67
CA LEU A 267 20.56 -22.62 -12.33
C LEU A 267 19.61 -21.99 -11.30
N TRP A 268 18.31 -22.25 -11.42
CA TRP A 268 17.31 -21.80 -10.46
C TRP A 268 17.55 -22.37 -9.07
N GLN A 269 17.83 -23.67 -8.94
CA GLN A 269 18.16 -24.26 -7.64
C GLN A 269 19.48 -23.72 -7.08
N LYS A 270 20.50 -23.50 -7.91
CA LYS A 270 21.74 -22.83 -7.49
C LYS A 270 21.49 -21.42 -6.94
N SER A 271 20.60 -20.66 -7.57
CA SER A 271 20.22 -19.32 -7.13
C SER A 271 19.52 -19.28 -5.75
N LYS A 272 19.01 -20.41 -5.26
CA LYS A 272 18.43 -20.52 -3.90
C LYS A 272 19.50 -20.75 -2.83
N SER A 273 20.59 -21.43 -3.19
CA SER A 273 21.67 -21.80 -2.27
C SER A 273 22.72 -20.72 -2.11
N GLU A 274 22.98 -19.92 -3.16
CA GLU A 274 23.74 -18.70 -2.98
C GLU A 274 22.82 -17.69 -2.30
N ALA A 275 23.28 -17.10 -1.19
CA ALA A 275 22.55 -16.04 -0.51
C ALA A 275 22.55 -14.78 -1.38
N ILE A 276 21.78 -14.79 -2.47
CA ILE A 276 21.60 -13.64 -3.33
C ILE A 276 20.81 -12.62 -2.50
N PRO A 277 21.39 -11.44 -2.19
CA PRO A 277 20.68 -10.41 -1.45
C PRO A 277 19.37 -10.10 -2.20
N THR A 278 18.25 -10.23 -1.48
CA THR A 278 16.93 -9.76 -1.93
C THR A 278 16.79 -8.28 -1.70
#